data_AF-A0A5S9MIP7-F1
#
_entry.id   AF-A0A5S9MIP7-F1
#
_cell.length_a   1.000
_cell.length_b   1.000
_cell.length_c   1.000
_cell.angle_alpha   90.00
_cell.angle_beta   90.00
_cell.angle_gamma   90.00
#
_symmetry.space_group_name_H-M   'P 1'
#
loop_
_entity.id
_entity.type
_entity.pdbx_description
1 polymer ?
#
loop_
_entity_poly.entity_id
_entity_poly.type
_entity_poly.pdbx_seq_one_letter_code
_entity_poly.pdbx_strand_id
1 'polypeptide(L)'
;MSYSAPYASSSEAILVYLDVETLFMYHQSSYASGQYYHDTFVDTLGKTTPRRLDIDDMTNYGDHILAVDLKTGKPIDFFSVLNFYYAAGIEKLPTIRTLN
;
A
#
# COMPACT_ATOMS: atom_id res chain seq x y z
N MET A 1 8.93 5.84 -16.12
CA MET A 1 7.60 6.47 -15.97
C MET A 1 7.62 7.40 -14.76
N SER A 2 6.76 8.41 -14.71
CA SER A 2 6.59 9.23 -13.49
C SER A 2 5.37 8.79 -12.68
N TYR A 3 5.50 8.81 -11.35
CA TYR A 3 4.47 8.47 -10.37
C TYR A 3 4.20 9.67 -9.45
N SER A 4 2.93 9.95 -9.15
CA SER A 4 2.55 11.02 -8.24
C SER A 4 1.28 10.68 -7.45
N ALA A 5 1.40 10.67 -6.12
CA ALA A 5 0.35 10.61 -5.12
C ALA A 5 0.54 11.79 -4.14
N PRO A 6 -0.48 12.18 -3.34
CA PRO A 6 -0.39 13.26 -2.36
C PRO A 6 0.88 13.25 -1.46
N TYR A 7 1.35 12.08 -1.03
CA TYR A 7 2.52 11.96 -0.15
C TYR A 7 3.71 11.19 -0.74
N ALA A 8 3.64 10.76 -2.01
CA ALA A 8 4.69 9.99 -2.67
C ALA A 8 4.82 10.38 -4.14
N SER A 9 6.02 10.72 -4.60
CA SER A 9 6.26 11.03 -6.01
C SER A 9 7.66 10.63 -6.46
N SER A 10 7.79 10.24 -7.73
CA SER A 10 9.07 10.06 -8.41
C SER A 10 8.94 10.36 -9.90
N SER A 11 9.96 11.00 -10.48
CA SER A 11 10.05 11.20 -11.93
C SER A 11 10.48 9.94 -12.69
N GLU A 12 11.06 8.98 -11.97
CA GLU A 12 11.56 7.71 -12.51
C GLU A 12 11.18 6.58 -11.55
N ALA A 13 9.96 6.07 -11.70
CA ALA A 13 9.46 4.95 -10.92
C ALA A 13 9.31 3.69 -11.78
N ILE A 14 9.22 2.54 -11.10
CA ILE A 14 8.61 1.32 -11.63
C ILE A 14 7.42 0.93 -10.76
N LEU A 15 6.45 0.25 -11.36
CA LEU A 15 5.33 -0.34 -10.66
C LEU A 15 5.54 -1.85 -10.59
N VAL A 16 5.60 -2.38 -9.38
CA VAL A 16 5.69 -3.80 -9.12
C VAL A 16 4.31 -4.30 -8.71
N TYR A 17 3.70 -5.10 -9.57
CA TYR A 17 2.45 -5.78 -9.27
C TYR A 17 2.76 -6.99 -8.39
N LEU A 18 2.14 -7.05 -7.22
CA LEU A 18 2.34 -8.13 -6.27
C LEU A 18 1.44 -9.32 -6.64
N ASP A 19 1.90 -10.52 -6.33
CA ASP A 19 1.20 -11.77 -6.65
C ASP A 19 0.92 -12.57 -5.37
N VAL A 20 0.11 -13.62 -5.51
CA VAL A 20 -0.12 -14.64 -4.47
C VAL A 20 1.22 -15.10 -3.90
N GLU A 21 1.23 -15.43 -2.61
CA GLU A 21 2.43 -15.78 -1.82
C GLU A 21 3.38 -14.62 -1.49
N THR A 22 3.13 -13.39 -1.98
CA THR A 22 3.91 -12.21 -1.54
C THR A 22 3.69 -11.96 -0.04
N LEU A 23 4.76 -11.93 0.75
CA LEU A 23 4.69 -11.67 2.19
C LEU A 23 4.53 -10.18 2.46
N PHE A 24 3.59 -9.80 3.32
CA PHE A 24 3.43 -8.43 3.79
C PHE A 24 3.06 -8.37 5.28
N MET A 25 3.20 -7.18 5.86
CA MET A 25 2.80 -6.87 7.23
C MET A 25 2.02 -5.56 7.24
N TYR A 26 0.89 -5.58 7.93
CA TYR A 26 0.10 -4.40 8.27
C TYR A 26 0.30 -4.10 9.75
N HIS A 27 0.49 -2.83 10.07
CA HIS A 27 0.53 -2.38 11.46
C HIS A 27 -0.13 -1.01 11.54
N GLN A 28 -1.12 -0.88 12.42
CA GLN A 28 -1.78 0.37 12.74
C GLN A 28 -1.70 0.59 14.23
N SER A 29 -1.17 1.75 14.62
CA SER A 29 -1.20 2.21 16.00
C SER A 29 -1.75 3.62 16.09
N SER A 30 -2.58 3.90 17.09
CA SER A 30 -3.04 5.25 17.42
C SER A 30 -3.10 5.45 18.92
N TYR A 31 -2.63 6.61 19.37
CA TYR A 31 -2.57 7.00 20.78
C TYR A 31 -3.25 8.36 20.95
N ALA A 32 -4.18 8.47 21.90
CA ALA A 32 -4.70 9.75 22.37
C ALA A 32 -4.33 9.94 23.83
N SER A 33 -3.76 11.11 24.18
CA SER A 33 -3.18 11.43 25.49
C SER A 33 -4.04 10.96 26.67
N GLY A 34 -3.70 9.78 27.21
CA GLY A 34 -4.24 9.23 28.45
C GLY A 34 -5.58 8.49 28.38
N GLN A 35 -6.23 8.36 27.22
CA GLN A 35 -7.57 7.73 27.16
C GLN A 35 -7.76 6.65 26.10
N TYR A 36 -6.95 6.61 25.04
CA TYR A 36 -7.15 5.65 23.95
C TYR A 36 -5.81 5.14 23.43
N TYR A 37 -5.67 3.81 23.41
CA TYR A 37 -4.60 3.10 22.75
C TYR A 37 -5.23 2.06 21.82
N HIS A 38 -4.88 2.14 20.54
CA HIS A 38 -5.23 1.14 19.54
C HIS A 38 -3.95 0.69 18.86
N ASP A 39 -3.78 -0.62 18.76
CA ASP A 39 -2.63 -1.27 18.14
C ASP A 39 -3.11 -2.60 17.55
N THR A 40 -2.86 -2.81 16.28
CA THR A 40 -3.35 -3.99 15.57
C THR A 40 -2.46 -4.38 14.40
N PHE A 41 -2.37 -5.70 14.19
CA PHE A 41 -1.80 -6.33 13.00
C PHE A 41 -2.87 -6.87 12.04
N VAL A 42 -4.15 -6.62 12.35
CA VAL A 42 -5.28 -6.97 11.48
C VAL A 42 -5.35 -5.95 10.36
N ASP A 43 -5.22 -6.41 9.13
CA ASP A 43 -5.29 -5.56 7.94
C ASP A 43 -6.71 -5.01 7.69
N THR A 44 -6.82 -4.16 6.67
CA THR A 44 -8.08 -3.50 6.26
C THR A 44 -9.16 -4.48 5.80
N LEU A 45 -8.82 -5.74 5.53
CA LEU A 45 -9.75 -6.80 5.15
C LEU A 45 -10.12 -7.71 6.34
N GLY A 46 -9.59 -7.43 7.53
CA GLY A 46 -9.86 -8.21 8.74
C GLY A 46 -8.96 -9.43 8.90
N LYS A 47 -7.88 -9.58 8.12
CA LYS A 47 -6.95 -10.71 8.19
C LYS A 47 -5.72 -10.33 9.03
N THR A 48 -5.28 -11.21 9.94
CA THR A 48 -4.09 -10.96 10.77
C THR A 48 -2.79 -11.11 9.98
N THR A 49 -1.90 -10.14 10.10
CA THR A 49 -0.57 -10.12 9.48
C THR A 49 0.55 -10.29 10.53
N PRO A 50 1.82 -10.57 10.18
CA PRO A 50 2.34 -10.83 8.84
C PRO A 50 1.69 -12.06 8.20
N ARG A 51 1.32 -11.94 6.93
CA ARG A 51 0.78 -13.05 6.15
C ARG A 51 1.16 -12.91 4.68
N ARG A 52 0.98 -13.99 3.93
CA ARG A 52 1.11 -13.95 2.48
C ARG A 52 -0.22 -13.54 1.85
N LEU A 53 -0.13 -12.84 0.72
CA LEU A 53 -1.29 -12.57 -0.12
C LEU A 53 -1.86 -13.90 -0.62
N ASP A 54 -3.16 -14.06 -0.48
CA ASP A 54 -3.89 -15.26 -0.88
C ASP A 54 -4.69 -15.02 -2.17
N ILE A 55 -5.37 -16.05 -2.64
CA ILE A 55 -6.18 -15.99 -3.87
C ILE A 55 -7.35 -15.01 -3.72
N ASP A 56 -7.91 -14.90 -2.52
CA ASP A 56 -9.03 -14.01 -2.24
C ASP A 56 -8.61 -12.54 -2.37
N ASP A 57 -7.41 -12.19 -1.89
CA ASP A 57 -6.82 -10.85 -2.07
C ASP A 57 -6.75 -10.48 -3.57
N MET A 58 -6.25 -11.38 -4.43
CA MET A 58 -6.11 -11.08 -5.87
C MET A 58 -7.45 -11.04 -6.60
N THR A 59 -8.38 -11.91 -6.22
CA THR A 59 -9.62 -12.12 -6.99
C THR A 59 -10.67 -11.06 -6.68
N ASN A 60 -10.75 -10.63 -5.41
CA ASN A 60 -11.84 -9.77 -4.92
C ASN A 60 -11.44 -8.33 -4.65
N TYR A 61 -10.14 -8.02 -4.59
CA TYR A 61 -9.66 -6.72 -4.07
C TYR A 61 -8.74 -5.94 -5.02
N GLY A 62 -8.63 -6.39 -6.28
CA GLY A 62 -7.88 -5.71 -7.33
C GLY A 62 -6.37 -5.83 -7.17
N ASP A 63 -5.65 -5.05 -7.97
CA ASP A 63 -4.19 -5.11 -7.98
C ASP A 63 -3.58 -4.48 -6.71
N HIS A 64 -2.53 -5.12 -6.19
CA HIS A 64 -1.68 -4.55 -5.16
C HIS A 64 -0.36 -4.15 -5.79
N ILE A 65 -0.04 -2.86 -5.75
CA ILE A 65 1.05 -2.27 -6.53
C ILE A 65 2.02 -1.55 -5.60
N LEU A 66 3.29 -1.96 -5.64
CA LEU A 66 4.39 -1.26 -4.99
C LEU A 66 5.04 -0.30 -5.98
N ALA A 67 4.96 1.00 -5.73
CA ALA A 67 5.69 2.00 -6.50
C ALA A 67 7.11 2.12 -5.93
N VAL A 68 8.12 1.92 -6.79
CA VAL A 68 9.53 1.97 -6.41
C VAL A 68 10.21 3.09 -7.17
N ASP A 69 10.88 4.00 -6.45
CA ASP A 69 11.71 5.02 -7.06
C ASP A 69 13.03 4.41 -7.55
N LEU A 70 13.31 4.51 -8.84
CA LEU A 70 14.50 3.93 -9.46
C LEU A 70 15.78 4.64 -9.03
N LYS A 71 15.71 5.91 -8.64
CA LYS A 71 16.90 6.66 -8.21
C LYS A 71 17.44 6.17 -6.88
N THR A 72 16.53 5.91 -5.95
CA THR A 72 16.89 5.46 -4.60
C THR A 72 16.81 3.94 -4.42
N GLY A 73 16.14 3.23 -5.33
CA GLY A 73 15.83 1.81 -5.21
C GLY A 73 14.83 1.51 -4.09
N LYS A 74 14.14 2.52 -3.54
CA LYS A 74 13.25 2.36 -2.39
C LYS A 74 11.79 2.34 -2.81
N PRO A 75 10.95 1.53 -2.14
CA PRO A 75 9.50 1.69 -2.25
C PRO A 75 9.11 3.07 -1.71
N ILE A 76 8.25 3.77 -2.45
CA ILE A 76 7.74 5.10 -2.09
C ILE A 76 6.25 5.10 -1.81
N ASP A 77 5.51 4.13 -2.34
CA ASP A 77 4.07 4.00 -2.10
C ASP A 77 3.62 2.55 -2.26
N PHE A 78 2.53 2.21 -1.59
CA PHE A 78 1.83 0.93 -1.72
C PHE A 78 0.37 1.21 -2.08
N PHE A 79 0.07 1.20 -3.38
CA PHE A 79 -1.27 1.40 -3.91
C PHE A 79 -2.03 0.07 -3.85
N SER A 80 -2.93 -0.04 -2.89
CA SER A 80 -3.61 -1.28 -2.53
C SER A 80 -4.72 -1.00 -1.52
N VAL A 81 -5.82 -1.77 -1.56
CA VAL A 81 -6.81 -1.71 -0.46
C VAL A 81 -6.26 -2.20 0.88
N LEU A 82 -5.12 -2.88 0.90
CA LEU A 82 -4.40 -3.28 2.13
C LEU A 82 -3.63 -2.11 2.77
N ASN A 83 -3.55 -0.97 2.10
CA ASN A 83 -3.07 0.28 2.66
C ASN A 83 -4.26 1.08 3.23
N PHE A 84 -4.22 1.38 4.54
CA PHE A 84 -5.29 2.08 5.25
C PHE A 84 -5.74 3.38 4.56
N TYR A 85 -4.80 4.18 4.05
CA TYR A 85 -5.14 5.49 3.47
C TYR A 85 -5.92 5.36 2.16
N TYR A 86 -5.61 4.36 1.34
CA TYR A 86 -6.38 4.05 0.13
C TYR A 86 -7.71 3.37 0.48
N ALA A 87 -7.72 2.42 1.42
CA ALA A 87 -8.93 1.73 1.86
C ALA A 87 -9.99 2.67 2.45
N ALA A 88 -9.55 3.67 3.21
CA ALA A 88 -10.41 4.67 3.82
C ALA A 88 -10.81 5.82 2.86
N GLY A 89 -10.33 5.82 1.61
CA GLY A 89 -10.57 6.89 0.64
C GLY A 89 -9.92 8.23 1.03
N ILE A 90 -8.90 8.21 1.90
CA ILE A 90 -8.16 9.40 2.34
C ILE A 90 -7.12 9.79 1.28
N GLU A 91 -6.37 8.81 0.77
CA GLU A 91 -5.41 9.02 -0.31
C GLU A 91 -6.13 9.09 -1.66
N LYS A 92 -5.78 10.08 -2.47
CA LYS A 92 -6.29 10.18 -3.84
C LYS A 92 -5.60 9.15 -4.73
N LEU A 93 -6.30 8.69 -5.77
CA LEU A 93 -5.71 7.80 -6.77
C LEU A 93 -4.44 8.42 -7.37
N PRO A 94 -3.35 7.63 -7.50
CA PRO A 94 -2.10 8.13 -8.04
C PRO A 94 -2.23 8.46 -9.53
N THR A 95 -1.51 9.50 -9.96
CA THR A 95 -1.35 9.82 -11.38
C THR A 95 -0.08 9.17 -11.91
N ILE A 96 -0.25 8.40 -12.97
CA ILE A 96 0.83 7.71 -13.68
C ILE A 96 1.02 8.35 -15.05
N ARG A 97 2.26 8.67 -15.43
CA ARG A 97 2.59 9.11 -16.80
C ARG A 97 3.71 8.25 -17.38
N THR A 98 3.40 7.59 -18.48
CA THR A 98 4.39 6.87 -19.28
C THR A 98 5.17 7.85 -20.16
N LEU A 99 6.44 7.55 -20.41
CA LEU A 99 7.17 8.24 -21.47
C LEU A 99 6.64 7.64 -22.78
N ASN A 100 6.15 8.49 -23.68
CA ASN A 100 5.75 8.09 -25.03
C ASN A 100 6.97 7.66 -25.84
#